data_AF-A0A7C4UY03-F1
#
_entry.id   AF-A0A7C4UY03-F1
#
_cell.length_a   1.000
_cell.length_b   1.000
_cell.length_c   1.000
_cell.angle_alpha   90.00
_cell.angle_beta   90.00
_cell.angle_gamma   90.00
#
_symmetry.space_group_name_H-M   'P 1'
#
loop_
_entity.id
_entity.type
_entity.pdbx_description
1 polymer ?
#
loop_
_entity_poly.entity_id
_entity_poly.type
_entity_poly.pdbx_seq_one_letter_code
_entity_poly.pdbx_strand_id
1 'polypeptide(L)'
;AGMTGPPALNNSVWSRQVVGGPDERQLTTGTLCYAAFCDGQVTALYPVMISRRLFQSSPLSLLPESLRPATALSQLSPADRVFGWVNQEGHGAYKGNLRIGPVTCQQDSAIHWFNTHNRNLTEDEARHQPGLPLAILGQPKPQQARFYVAASQNGEAQPNGQTKEQAGYSTGKGLRGRKVYPHHNGLPEGHWDNPLEDRTQQANNGHFQEYRRPRLNGQEQRDNQNRSIQGWVKPGAVFTFDIHVTNLSKVELGALLWLLSLPDNHYHRFGGGKPLGFGSVTLTIDATHTHLHDGKSWKEVYSTLEDALPNEADQNALVQAFQDAVRTSYGSSASFEQVPFIAAWLKMATGHQGTLPTHYPRISAHPDPVGENFRWFTANESGQRVCLGNLENDSGLPMLDAPRRGN
;
A
#
# COMPACT_ATOMS: atom_id res chain seq x y z
N ALA A 1 36.93 19.05 22.56
CA ALA A 1 36.17 17.79 22.69
C ALA A 1 34.68 18.14 22.61
N GLY A 2 34.02 17.82 21.50
CA GLY A 2 32.58 18.06 21.34
C GLY A 2 31.79 16.99 22.10
N MET A 3 30.70 17.39 22.75
CA MET A 3 29.85 16.47 23.50
C MET A 3 29.31 15.36 22.58
N THR A 4 29.48 14.10 22.96
CA THR A 4 29.03 12.93 22.21
C THR A 4 27.51 12.67 22.32
N GLY A 5 26.77 13.52 23.05
CA GLY A 5 25.31 13.45 23.19
C GLY A 5 24.69 14.72 23.79
N PRO A 6 23.37 14.90 23.70
CA PRO A 6 22.67 16.05 24.27
C PRO A 6 22.76 16.05 25.81
N PRO A 7 23.05 17.19 26.46
CA PRO A 7 23.47 17.26 27.88
C PRO A 7 22.54 16.73 28.97
N ALA A 8 21.33 16.22 28.71
CA ALA A 8 20.37 16.01 29.80
C ALA A 8 19.28 14.95 29.57
N LEU A 9 19.32 14.14 28.50
CA LEU A 9 18.19 13.29 28.15
C LEU A 9 18.63 11.84 27.91
N ASN A 10 18.34 10.97 28.89
CA ASN A 10 18.47 9.52 28.73
C ASN A 10 17.63 9.10 27.50
N ASN A 11 18.30 8.53 26.48
CA ASN A 11 17.73 8.06 25.21
C ASN A 11 17.47 9.12 24.11
N SER A 12 18.15 10.26 24.15
CA SER A 12 18.14 11.22 23.04
C SER A 12 19.45 11.18 22.25
N VAL A 13 19.35 11.29 20.92
CA VAL A 13 20.49 11.49 20.03
C VAL A 13 20.39 12.85 19.34
N TRP A 14 21.53 13.39 18.93
CA TRP A 14 21.56 14.56 18.05
C TRP A 14 20.81 14.28 16.75
N SER A 15 20.21 15.31 16.17
CA SER A 15 19.53 15.20 14.88
C SER A 15 20.51 14.71 13.80
N ARG A 16 20.02 14.06 12.74
CA ARG A 16 20.85 13.59 11.60
C ARG A 16 21.60 14.72 10.89
N GLN A 17 21.32 15.98 11.23
CA GLN A 17 21.89 17.18 10.62
C GLN A 17 23.15 17.68 11.34
N VAL A 18 23.54 17.10 12.48
CA VAL A 18 24.80 17.44 13.17
C VAL A 18 25.41 16.17 13.77
N VAL A 19 26.05 15.36 12.94
CA VAL A 19 26.69 14.09 13.36
C VAL A 19 28.15 13.96 12.89
N GLY A 20 28.63 14.85 12.01
CA GLY A 20 29.98 14.81 11.43
C GLY A 20 31.12 15.35 12.32
N GLY A 21 30.85 15.70 13.59
CA GLY A 21 31.88 16.16 14.51
C GLY A 21 32.59 17.45 14.02
N PRO A 22 33.93 17.48 13.87
CA PRO A 22 34.66 18.67 13.41
C PRO A 22 34.24 19.19 12.03
N ASP A 23 33.77 18.31 11.14
CA ASP A 23 33.41 18.66 9.76
C ASP A 23 32.16 19.56 9.70
N GLU A 24 31.30 19.48 10.72
CA GLU A 24 30.10 20.32 10.88
C GLU A 24 30.44 21.80 11.16
N ARG A 25 31.73 22.13 11.37
CA ARG A 25 32.19 23.53 11.46
C ARG A 25 32.19 24.24 10.12
N GLN A 26 32.13 23.50 9.00
CA GLN A 26 32.04 24.07 7.66
C GLN A 26 30.58 24.01 7.16
N LEU A 27 29.92 25.16 7.16
CA LEU A 27 28.57 25.28 6.61
C LEU A 27 28.62 25.20 5.08
N THR A 28 27.69 24.44 4.48
CA THR A 28 27.53 24.36 3.03
C THR A 28 26.22 25.01 2.60
N THR A 29 26.10 25.39 1.33
CA THR A 29 24.85 25.95 0.80
C THR A 29 23.70 24.95 1.02
N GLY A 30 22.67 25.38 1.76
CA GLY A 30 21.54 24.55 2.16
C GLY A 30 21.54 24.10 3.63
N THR A 31 22.61 24.39 4.40
CA THR A 31 22.64 24.12 5.84
C THR A 31 21.67 25.04 6.60
N LEU A 32 20.81 24.44 7.43
CA LEU A 32 19.85 25.18 8.25
C LEU A 32 20.45 25.57 9.62
N CYS A 33 20.49 26.87 9.91
CA CYS A 33 21.01 27.43 11.17
C CYS A 33 20.05 28.50 11.73
N TYR A 34 20.10 28.72 13.04
CA TYR A 34 19.58 29.94 13.66
C TYR A 34 20.65 31.02 13.63
N ALA A 35 20.28 32.25 13.26
CA ALA A 35 21.16 33.41 13.29
C ALA A 35 20.78 34.35 14.44
N ALA A 36 21.76 34.77 15.24
CA ALA A 36 21.60 35.89 16.15
C ALA A 36 21.90 37.19 15.41
N PHE A 37 21.06 38.21 15.65
CA PHE A 37 21.20 39.53 15.04
C PHE A 37 21.39 40.60 16.12
N CYS A 38 22.26 41.55 15.85
CA CYS A 38 22.40 42.81 16.59
C CYS A 38 22.53 43.93 15.56
N ASP A 39 21.70 44.96 15.66
CA ASP A 39 21.73 46.14 14.77
C ASP A 39 21.77 45.80 13.26
N GLY A 40 20.98 44.80 12.84
CA GLY A 40 20.90 44.38 11.44
C GLY A 40 22.07 43.54 10.94
N GLN A 41 23.03 43.20 11.81
CA GLN A 41 24.16 42.32 11.48
C GLN A 41 24.04 40.96 12.17
N VAL A 42 24.45 39.91 11.47
CA VAL A 42 24.55 38.55 12.03
C VAL A 42 25.77 38.50 12.96
N THR A 43 25.55 38.23 14.25
CA THR A 43 26.62 38.15 15.25
C THR A 43 27.01 36.72 15.61
N ALA A 44 26.11 35.75 15.40
CA ALA A 44 26.40 34.33 15.57
C ALA A 44 25.48 33.46 14.73
N LEU A 45 25.96 32.25 14.38
CA LEU A 45 25.17 31.18 13.77
C LEU A 45 25.20 29.96 14.68
N TYR A 46 24.01 29.41 14.95
CA TYR A 46 23.82 28.22 15.76
C TYR A 46 23.23 27.12 14.89
N PRO A 47 23.76 25.89 14.92
CA PRO A 47 23.15 24.78 14.21
C PRO A 47 21.74 24.53 14.75
N VAL A 48 20.79 24.19 13.87
CA VAL A 48 19.45 23.78 14.31
C VAL A 48 19.55 22.41 14.96
N MET A 49 19.36 22.36 16.28
CA MET A 49 19.39 21.13 17.05
C MET A 49 17.97 20.62 17.31
N ILE A 50 17.51 19.68 16.48
CA ILE A 50 16.26 18.95 16.73
C ILE A 50 16.61 17.59 17.35
N SER A 51 16.64 17.50 18.67
CA SER A 51 16.80 16.19 19.33
C SER A 51 15.59 15.32 19.04
N ARG A 52 15.83 14.03 18.78
CA ARG A 52 14.78 13.03 18.68
C ARG A 52 14.94 12.05 19.82
N ARG A 53 13.84 11.81 20.53
CA ARG A 53 13.75 10.68 21.44
C ARG A 53 13.64 9.41 20.61
N LEU A 54 14.58 8.49 20.80
CA LEU A 54 14.49 7.19 20.17
C LEU A 54 13.51 6.31 20.95
N PHE A 55 12.86 5.41 20.21
CA PHE A 55 12.12 4.32 20.83
C PHE A 55 13.08 3.30 21.44
N GLN A 56 12.57 2.47 22.36
CA GLN A 56 13.38 1.46 23.05
C GLN A 56 13.94 0.41 22.09
N SER A 57 13.18 0.07 21.05
CA SER A 57 13.53 -0.97 20.07
C SER A 57 13.50 -0.42 18.64
N SER A 58 14.30 -1.01 17.75
CA SER A 58 14.23 -0.68 16.33
C SER A 58 13.02 -1.37 15.68
N PRO A 59 12.41 -0.81 14.62
CA PRO A 59 11.33 -1.48 13.91
C PRO A 59 11.71 -2.90 13.44
N LEU A 60 12.92 -3.05 12.89
CA LEU A 60 13.42 -4.34 12.39
C LEU A 60 13.53 -5.41 13.49
N SER A 61 13.85 -5.01 14.73
CA SER A 61 13.91 -5.93 15.87
C SER A 61 12.54 -6.48 16.30
N LEU A 62 11.44 -5.81 15.92
CA LEU A 62 10.08 -6.28 16.18
C LEU A 62 9.54 -7.21 15.07
N LEU A 63 10.32 -7.41 14.01
CA LEU A 63 9.97 -8.31 12.92
C LEU A 63 10.65 -9.68 13.12
N PRO A 64 9.90 -10.80 13.06
CA PRO A 64 10.46 -12.14 13.04
C PRO A 64 11.55 -12.28 11.98
N GLU A 65 12.61 -13.04 12.28
CA GLU A 65 13.76 -13.19 11.38
C GLU A 65 13.37 -13.75 10.00
N SER A 66 12.41 -14.69 9.98
CA SER A 66 11.86 -15.28 8.75
C SER A 66 11.10 -14.29 7.85
N LEU A 67 10.74 -13.11 8.35
CA LEU A 67 10.05 -12.06 7.61
C LEU A 67 10.97 -10.89 7.23
N ARG A 68 12.25 -10.94 7.63
CA ARG A 68 13.24 -9.94 7.23
C ARG A 68 13.61 -10.11 5.76
N PRO A 69 14.09 -9.04 5.09
CA PRO A 69 14.63 -9.17 3.74
C PRO A 69 15.71 -10.26 3.71
N ALA A 70 15.59 -11.20 2.77
CA ALA A 70 16.58 -12.25 2.59
C ALA A 70 17.94 -11.65 2.20
N THR A 71 19.02 -12.15 2.81
CA THR A 71 20.41 -11.79 2.48
C THR A 71 21.19 -12.97 1.89
N ALA A 72 20.60 -14.17 1.88
CA ALA A 72 21.16 -15.39 1.30
C ALA A 72 20.08 -16.26 0.61
N LEU A 73 20.51 -17.15 -0.29
CA LEU A 73 19.60 -18.02 -1.05
C LEU A 73 18.75 -18.96 -0.18
N SER A 74 19.26 -19.38 0.98
CA SER A 74 18.53 -20.24 1.93
C SER A 74 17.38 -19.53 2.64
N GLN A 75 17.34 -18.20 2.58
CA GLN A 75 16.32 -17.36 3.23
C GLN A 75 15.22 -16.91 2.25
N LEU A 76 15.31 -17.27 0.97
CA LEU A 76 14.32 -16.85 -0.02
C LEU A 76 12.93 -17.36 0.34
N SER A 77 11.97 -16.44 0.33
CA SER A 77 10.56 -16.78 0.43
C SER A 77 10.07 -17.46 -0.86
N PRO A 78 8.88 -18.10 -0.84
CA PRO A 78 8.22 -18.55 -2.07
C PRO A 78 8.08 -17.43 -3.11
N ALA A 79 7.78 -16.20 -2.68
CA ALA A 79 7.64 -15.05 -3.59
C ALA A 79 8.98 -14.67 -4.24
N ASP A 80 10.08 -14.68 -3.48
CA ASP A 80 11.42 -14.39 -4.01
C ASP A 80 11.82 -15.40 -5.10
N ARG A 81 11.45 -16.68 -4.95
CA ARG A 81 11.75 -17.71 -5.96
C ARG A 81 10.86 -17.63 -7.19
N VAL A 82 9.60 -17.22 -7.03
CA VAL A 82 8.66 -17.03 -8.15
C VAL A 82 9.03 -15.79 -8.96
N PHE A 83 9.19 -14.64 -8.31
CA PHE A 83 9.35 -13.34 -8.98
C PHE A 83 10.81 -12.91 -9.17
N GLY A 84 11.74 -13.57 -8.49
CA GLY A 84 13.17 -13.24 -8.50
C GLY A 84 13.57 -12.36 -7.33
N TRP A 85 14.87 -12.34 -7.06
CA TRP A 85 15.46 -11.63 -5.92
C TRP A 85 16.85 -11.10 -6.27
N VAL A 86 17.21 -9.95 -5.71
CA VAL A 86 18.55 -9.36 -5.80
C VAL A 86 18.98 -8.95 -4.40
N ASN A 87 20.19 -9.37 -4.01
CA ASN A 87 20.76 -9.03 -2.71
C ASN A 87 20.97 -7.51 -2.61
N GLN A 88 20.35 -6.89 -1.59
CA GLN A 88 20.47 -5.45 -1.36
C GLN A 88 21.71 -5.08 -0.53
N GLU A 89 22.34 -6.06 0.12
CA GLU A 89 23.45 -5.86 1.07
C GLU A 89 24.74 -6.56 0.62
N GLY A 90 24.81 -7.02 -0.63
CA GLY A 90 25.98 -7.71 -1.13
C GLY A 90 25.79 -8.29 -2.52
N HIS A 91 26.57 -9.33 -2.82
CA HIS A 91 26.48 -10.04 -4.09
C HIS A 91 25.44 -11.17 -4.03
N GLY A 92 24.81 -11.44 -5.16
CA GLY A 92 23.86 -12.54 -5.31
C GLY A 92 22.54 -12.10 -5.94
N ALA A 93 21.99 -12.97 -6.77
CA ALA A 93 20.67 -12.82 -7.34
C ALA A 93 20.05 -14.20 -7.59
N TYR A 94 18.74 -14.24 -7.66
CA TYR A 94 17.96 -15.41 -8.03
C TYR A 94 17.05 -15.04 -9.20
N LYS A 95 17.17 -15.76 -10.31
CA LYS A 95 16.32 -15.54 -11.48
C LYS A 95 14.89 -15.99 -11.15
N GLY A 96 13.92 -15.10 -11.32
CA GLY A 96 12.51 -15.43 -11.19
C GLY A 96 12.08 -16.53 -12.16
N ASN A 97 11.19 -17.38 -11.69
CA ASN A 97 10.69 -18.54 -12.40
C ASN A 97 9.32 -18.30 -13.07
N LEU A 98 8.88 -17.05 -13.06
CA LEU A 98 7.66 -16.58 -13.71
C LEU A 98 8.00 -15.49 -14.75
N ARG A 99 7.37 -15.58 -15.92
CA ARG A 99 7.44 -14.56 -16.97
C ARG A 99 6.05 -14.21 -17.46
N ILE A 100 5.77 -12.92 -17.56
CA ILE A 100 4.54 -12.40 -18.18
C ILE A 100 4.78 -12.20 -19.69
N GLY A 101 3.88 -12.74 -20.51
CA GLY A 101 3.86 -12.56 -21.95
C GLY A 101 3.34 -11.18 -22.39
N PRO A 102 3.24 -10.94 -23.70
CA PRO A 102 2.64 -9.72 -24.23
C PRO A 102 1.21 -9.53 -23.72
N VAL A 103 0.83 -8.29 -23.42
CA VAL A 103 -0.53 -7.94 -23.00
C VAL A 103 -1.30 -7.39 -24.18
N THR A 104 -2.45 -7.98 -24.47
CA THR A 104 -3.35 -7.57 -25.55
C THR A 104 -4.64 -7.01 -24.98
N CYS A 105 -5.04 -5.82 -25.42
CA CYS A 105 -6.34 -5.26 -25.12
C CYS A 105 -7.39 -5.84 -26.08
N GLN A 106 -8.51 -6.31 -25.54
CA GLN A 106 -9.58 -6.94 -26.33
C GLN A 106 -10.63 -5.95 -26.83
N GLN A 107 -10.38 -4.64 -26.66
CA GLN A 107 -11.25 -3.57 -27.12
C GLN A 107 -10.50 -2.54 -27.97
N ASP A 108 -11.17 -1.99 -28.97
CA ASP A 108 -10.64 -0.91 -29.80
C ASP A 108 -10.39 0.38 -29.01
N SER A 109 -11.19 0.63 -27.96
CA SER A 109 -11.12 1.84 -27.14
C SER A 109 -11.33 1.54 -25.65
N ALA A 110 -10.25 1.14 -24.99
CA ALA A 110 -10.25 0.90 -23.54
C ALA A 110 -10.14 2.16 -22.69
N ILE A 111 -9.68 3.29 -23.25
CA ILE A 111 -9.43 4.52 -22.48
C ILE A 111 -10.61 5.49 -22.61
N HIS A 112 -11.09 6.00 -21.49
CA HIS A 112 -11.93 7.21 -21.42
C HIS A 112 -10.99 8.40 -21.27
N TRP A 113 -10.92 9.26 -22.28
CA TRP A 113 -10.12 10.49 -22.24
C TRP A 113 -10.94 11.68 -21.76
N PHE A 114 -10.33 12.55 -20.97
CA PHE A 114 -10.94 13.79 -20.45
C PHE A 114 -10.52 15.03 -21.24
N ASN A 115 -9.79 14.83 -22.34
CA ASN A 115 -9.37 15.88 -23.24
C ASN A 115 -9.91 15.63 -24.65
N THR A 116 -9.99 16.70 -25.43
CA THR A 116 -10.53 16.69 -26.80
C THR A 116 -9.64 15.94 -27.81
N HIS A 117 -8.38 15.68 -27.48
CA HIS A 117 -7.41 15.05 -28.38
C HIS A 117 -7.40 13.52 -28.29
N ASN A 118 -8.08 12.93 -27.29
CA ASN A 118 -8.11 11.49 -27.03
C ASN A 118 -6.71 10.85 -26.94
N ARG A 119 -5.75 11.55 -26.31
CA ARG A 119 -4.39 11.05 -26.05
C ARG A 119 -3.77 11.69 -24.81
N ASN A 120 -2.59 11.19 -24.43
CA ASN A 120 -1.73 11.92 -23.50
C ASN A 120 -1.32 13.26 -24.11
N LEU A 121 -1.51 14.32 -23.34
CA LEU A 121 -1.18 15.68 -23.72
C LEU A 121 0.28 16.02 -23.36
N THR A 122 0.87 16.95 -24.09
CA THR A 122 2.11 17.62 -23.66
C THR A 122 1.85 18.48 -22.43
N GLU A 123 2.90 18.92 -21.76
CA GLU A 123 2.75 19.80 -20.58
C GLU A 123 2.00 21.10 -20.92
N ASP A 124 2.24 21.69 -22.08
CA ASP A 124 1.57 22.92 -22.51
C ASP A 124 0.09 22.71 -22.85
N GLU A 125 -0.22 21.64 -23.57
CA GLU A 125 -1.61 21.23 -23.84
C GLU A 125 -2.37 20.95 -22.54
N ALA A 126 -1.72 20.27 -21.58
CA ALA A 126 -2.31 19.96 -20.28
C ALA A 126 -2.54 21.19 -19.40
N ARG A 127 -1.83 22.32 -19.60
CA ARG A 127 -2.16 23.58 -18.92
C ARG A 127 -3.52 24.14 -19.34
N HIS A 128 -3.91 23.91 -20.59
CA HIS A 128 -5.19 24.39 -21.15
C HIS A 128 -6.33 23.36 -21.02
N GLN A 129 -6.00 22.07 -21.07
CA GLN A 129 -6.94 20.96 -20.87
C GLN A 129 -6.41 20.01 -19.77
N PRO A 130 -6.44 20.43 -18.49
CA PRO A 130 -5.78 19.69 -17.40
C PRO A 130 -6.42 18.35 -17.06
N GLY A 131 -7.60 18.05 -17.59
CA GLY A 131 -8.34 16.82 -17.30
C GLY A 131 -8.97 16.83 -15.90
N LEU A 132 -9.16 15.63 -15.35
CA LEU A 132 -9.87 15.40 -14.09
C LEU A 132 -8.94 15.63 -12.89
N PRO A 133 -9.20 16.62 -12.01
CA PRO A 133 -8.41 16.81 -10.80
C PRO A 133 -8.77 15.76 -9.75
N LEU A 134 -7.78 14.97 -9.33
CA LEU A 134 -7.97 13.96 -8.30
C LEU A 134 -7.98 14.58 -6.90
N ALA A 135 -8.67 13.94 -5.96
CA ALA A 135 -8.66 14.31 -4.56
C ALA A 135 -7.24 14.22 -3.95
N ILE A 136 -6.98 15.00 -2.91
CA ILE A 136 -5.68 14.97 -2.21
C ILE A 136 -5.53 13.63 -1.52
N LEU A 137 -4.40 12.98 -1.77
CA LEU A 137 -3.94 11.83 -1.00
C LEU A 137 -2.81 12.26 -0.07
N GLY A 138 -3.02 12.07 1.23
CA GLY A 138 -2.01 12.37 2.23
C GLY A 138 -0.79 11.44 2.10
N GLN A 139 0.38 11.96 2.44
CA GLN A 139 1.56 11.11 2.65
C GLN A 139 1.33 10.16 3.83
N PRO A 140 1.96 8.97 3.82
CA PRO A 140 1.99 8.10 4.99
C PRO A 140 2.39 8.90 6.24
N LYS A 141 1.82 8.53 7.39
CA LYS A 141 2.09 9.20 8.67
C LYS A 141 2.84 8.26 9.62
N PRO A 142 4.17 8.05 9.47
CA PRO A 142 4.94 7.14 10.33
C PRO A 142 4.84 7.43 11.84
N GLN A 143 4.47 8.67 12.20
CA GLN A 143 4.26 9.07 13.59
C GLN A 143 2.99 8.47 14.22
N GLN A 144 2.11 7.85 13.42
CA GLN A 144 0.92 7.13 13.88
C GLN A 144 1.29 5.70 14.28
N ALA A 145 2.14 5.53 15.29
CA ALA A 145 2.61 4.22 15.75
C ALA A 145 1.44 3.25 16.06
N ARG A 146 0.30 3.78 16.52
CA ARG A 146 -0.97 3.05 16.73
C ARG A 146 -1.48 2.27 15.51
N PHE A 147 -1.06 2.63 14.30
CA PHE A 147 -1.46 1.96 13.06
C PHE A 147 -0.44 0.92 12.59
N TYR A 148 0.81 1.00 13.06
CA TYR A 148 1.95 0.23 12.54
C TYR A 148 2.60 -0.69 13.58
N VAL A 149 2.30 -0.52 14.87
CA VAL A 149 2.86 -1.32 15.96
C VAL A 149 1.75 -2.16 16.57
N ALA A 150 2.02 -3.45 16.73
CA ALA A 150 1.11 -4.42 17.31
C ALA A 150 1.21 -4.44 18.83
N ALA A 151 0.14 -4.89 19.48
CA ALA A 151 0.14 -5.09 20.93
C ALA A 151 1.12 -6.18 21.36
N SER A 152 1.32 -7.19 20.51
CA SER A 152 2.27 -8.29 20.72
C SER A 152 2.95 -8.69 19.42
N GLN A 153 3.89 -9.64 19.50
CA GLN A 153 4.57 -10.24 18.36
C GLN A 153 3.62 -11.00 17.41
N ASN A 154 2.41 -11.37 17.87
CA ASN A 154 1.42 -12.05 17.04
C ASN A 154 0.61 -11.09 16.14
N GLY A 155 0.87 -9.78 16.22
CA GLY A 155 0.34 -8.80 15.27
C GLY A 155 -1.00 -8.19 15.66
N GLU A 156 -1.53 -8.38 16.87
CA GLU A 156 -2.83 -7.86 17.32
C GLU A 156 -2.86 -6.32 17.38
N ALA A 157 -4.06 -5.75 17.26
CA ALA A 157 -4.22 -4.30 17.29
C ALA A 157 -4.01 -3.79 18.72
N GLN A 158 -3.41 -2.62 18.85
CA GLN A 158 -3.31 -1.95 20.13
C GLN A 158 -4.68 -1.39 20.55
N PRO A 159 -5.01 -1.36 21.85
CA PRO A 159 -6.21 -0.66 22.32
C PRO A 159 -6.11 0.84 22.04
N ASN A 160 -7.27 1.47 21.83
CA ASN A 160 -7.39 2.93 21.71
C ASN A 160 -6.90 3.63 23.00
N GLY A 161 -6.62 4.93 22.91
CA GLY A 161 -6.28 5.76 24.07
C GLY A 161 -4.77 5.88 24.36
N GLN A 162 -3.95 4.98 23.80
CA GLN A 162 -2.50 5.02 24.00
C GLN A 162 -1.86 6.30 23.45
N THR A 163 -0.93 6.88 24.21
CA THR A 163 -0.07 7.97 23.72
C THR A 163 0.87 7.46 22.61
N LYS A 164 1.53 8.38 21.89
CA LYS A 164 2.51 8.00 20.85
C LYS A 164 3.68 7.22 21.44
N GLU A 165 4.10 7.59 22.64
CA GLU A 165 5.21 6.97 23.37
C GLU A 165 4.83 5.55 23.79
N GLN A 166 3.62 5.38 24.34
CA GLN A 166 3.09 4.08 24.73
C GLN A 166 2.92 3.16 23.53
N ALA A 167 2.37 3.66 22.42
CA ALA A 167 2.13 2.89 21.20
C ALA A 167 3.40 2.58 20.39
N GLY A 168 4.53 3.19 20.75
CA GLY A 168 5.81 3.13 20.05
C GLY A 168 6.50 1.76 20.05
N TYR A 169 7.68 1.72 19.42
CA TYR A 169 8.48 0.49 19.29
C TYR A 169 9.14 0.09 20.62
N SER A 170 8.72 -1.02 21.21
CA SER A 170 9.25 -1.52 22.48
C SER A 170 9.32 -3.04 22.48
N THR A 171 10.16 -3.61 23.34
CA THR A 171 10.29 -5.05 23.53
C THR A 171 8.92 -5.69 23.84
N GLY A 172 8.66 -6.87 23.29
CA GLY A 172 7.40 -7.61 23.46
C GLY A 172 6.29 -7.24 22.47
N LYS A 173 6.44 -6.13 21.73
CA LYS A 173 5.53 -5.75 20.65
C LYS A 173 5.95 -6.37 19.32
N GLY A 174 5.06 -6.28 18.34
CA GLY A 174 5.31 -6.67 16.95
C GLY A 174 5.12 -5.48 15.99
N LEU A 175 5.43 -5.70 14.72
CA LEU A 175 4.99 -4.83 13.65
C LEU A 175 3.65 -5.28 13.10
N ARG A 176 2.81 -4.31 12.74
CA ARG A 176 1.58 -4.50 12.00
C ARG A 176 1.42 -3.37 11.00
N GLY A 177 0.22 -3.27 10.48
CA GLY A 177 -0.14 -2.27 9.50
C GLY A 177 -0.11 -2.89 8.13
N ARG A 178 -0.93 -2.32 7.27
CA ARG A 178 -1.19 -2.87 5.95
C ARG A 178 -0.98 -1.76 4.95
N LYS A 179 -0.17 -2.03 3.92
CA LYS A 179 -0.07 -1.17 2.73
C LYS A 179 -0.95 -1.74 1.62
N VAL A 180 -2.19 -2.06 1.99
CA VAL A 180 -3.21 -2.57 1.07
C VAL A 180 -4.39 -1.62 1.09
N TYR A 181 -5.03 -1.49 -0.07
CA TYR A 181 -6.21 -0.66 -0.25
C TYR A 181 -7.36 -1.62 -0.58
N PRO A 182 -8.35 -1.79 0.31
CA PRO A 182 -9.45 -2.69 0.04
C PRO A 182 -10.22 -2.31 -1.24
N HIS A 183 -10.91 -3.28 -1.83
CA HIS A 183 -11.90 -3.01 -2.86
C HIS A 183 -12.96 -2.03 -2.34
N HIS A 184 -13.36 -1.08 -3.18
CA HIS A 184 -14.44 -0.14 -2.84
C HIS A 184 -15.76 -0.81 -3.21
N ASN A 185 -16.25 -1.65 -2.31
CA ASN A 185 -17.51 -2.36 -2.50
C ASN A 185 -18.72 -1.42 -2.33
N GLY A 186 -19.87 -1.80 -2.88
CA GLY A 186 -21.13 -1.09 -2.69
C GLY A 186 -21.24 0.27 -3.40
N LEU A 187 -20.32 0.59 -4.32
CA LEU A 187 -20.44 1.83 -5.09
C LEU A 187 -21.75 1.85 -5.90
N PRO A 188 -22.47 2.98 -5.94
CA PRO A 188 -23.73 3.07 -6.67
C PRO A 188 -23.52 2.92 -8.18
N GLU A 189 -24.56 2.49 -8.89
CA GLU A 189 -24.57 2.46 -10.35
C GLU A 189 -24.24 3.86 -10.91
N GLY A 190 -23.45 3.90 -11.99
CA GLY A 190 -22.97 5.15 -12.58
C GLY A 190 -21.99 5.95 -11.71
N HIS A 191 -21.39 5.37 -10.67
CA HIS A 191 -20.37 6.05 -9.86
C HIS A 191 -19.22 6.64 -10.71
N TRP A 192 -18.82 5.93 -11.75
CA TRP A 192 -17.74 6.31 -12.66
C TRP A 192 -18.20 7.13 -13.88
N ASP A 193 -19.51 7.35 -14.03
CA ASP A 193 -20.08 8.09 -15.15
C ASP A 193 -19.98 9.59 -14.93
N ASN A 194 -19.90 10.33 -16.05
CA ASN A 194 -19.75 11.78 -16.11
C ASN A 194 -18.71 12.30 -15.09
N PRO A 195 -17.46 11.82 -15.13
CA PRO A 195 -16.51 12.05 -14.04
C PRO A 195 -16.08 13.51 -13.89
N LEU A 196 -16.30 14.34 -14.90
CA LEU A 196 -16.03 15.78 -14.86
C LEU A 196 -17.17 16.59 -14.21
N GLU A 197 -18.36 16.01 -14.06
CA GLU A 197 -19.46 16.61 -13.31
C GLU A 197 -19.10 16.62 -11.81
N ASP A 198 -19.23 17.77 -11.16
CA ASP A 198 -18.94 17.88 -9.73
C ASP A 198 -20.09 17.31 -8.90
N ARG A 199 -19.93 16.05 -8.48
CA ARG A 199 -20.83 15.35 -7.55
C ARG A 199 -20.20 15.15 -6.18
N THR A 200 -19.10 15.85 -5.89
CA THR A 200 -18.31 15.65 -4.66
C THR A 200 -19.06 16.05 -3.39
N GLN A 201 -20.10 16.89 -3.52
CA GLN A 201 -20.95 17.34 -2.41
C GLN A 201 -22.36 16.72 -2.45
N GLN A 202 -22.62 15.79 -3.37
CA GLN A 202 -23.91 15.13 -3.53
C GLN A 202 -23.77 13.65 -3.17
N ALA A 203 -24.40 13.23 -2.08
CA ALA A 203 -24.38 11.84 -1.67
C ALA A 203 -25.29 11.01 -2.59
N ASN A 204 -24.82 9.85 -3.03
CA ASN A 204 -25.62 8.82 -3.68
C ASN A 204 -25.48 7.52 -2.88
N ASN A 205 -26.57 7.10 -2.22
CA ASN A 205 -26.60 5.95 -1.31
C ASN A 205 -25.48 5.96 -0.23
N GLY A 206 -25.14 7.14 0.27
CA GLY A 206 -24.08 7.32 1.28
C GLY A 206 -22.65 7.42 0.72
N HIS A 207 -22.49 7.33 -0.61
CA HIS A 207 -21.20 7.49 -1.29
C HIS A 207 -21.09 8.86 -1.95
N PHE A 208 -19.87 9.41 -1.97
CA PHE A 208 -19.53 10.63 -2.71
C PHE A 208 -18.57 10.29 -3.85
N GLN A 209 -18.34 11.25 -4.74
CA GLN A 209 -17.30 11.18 -5.78
C GLN A 209 -15.89 11.34 -5.18
N GLU A 210 -15.46 10.38 -4.36
CA GLU A 210 -14.23 10.44 -3.54
C GLU A 210 -12.96 10.65 -4.35
N TYR A 211 -12.95 10.22 -5.62
CA TYR A 211 -11.78 10.33 -6.49
C TYR A 211 -11.50 11.76 -6.96
N ARG A 212 -12.49 12.65 -6.98
CA ARG A 212 -12.37 13.99 -7.56
C ARG A 212 -12.10 15.03 -6.47
N ARG A 213 -11.23 16.01 -6.76
CA ARG A 213 -11.04 17.17 -5.87
C ARG A 213 -12.32 18.01 -5.87
N PRO A 214 -12.96 18.27 -4.72
CA PRO A 214 -14.14 19.12 -4.69
C PRO A 214 -13.83 20.54 -5.15
N ARG A 215 -14.80 21.22 -5.76
CA ARG A 215 -14.71 22.64 -6.04
C ARG A 215 -14.77 23.44 -4.75
N LEU A 216 -13.95 24.48 -4.65
CA LEU A 216 -14.04 25.49 -3.61
C LEU A 216 -14.63 26.76 -4.21
N ASN A 217 -15.72 27.27 -3.64
CA ASN A 217 -16.43 28.47 -4.14
C ASN A 217 -16.79 28.38 -5.64
N GLY A 218 -17.20 27.19 -6.10
CA GLY A 218 -17.57 26.93 -7.50
C GLY A 218 -16.38 26.78 -8.46
N GLN A 219 -15.14 26.87 -7.99
CA GLN A 219 -13.94 26.80 -8.83
C GLN A 219 -13.18 25.48 -8.65
N GLU A 220 -12.71 24.91 -9.76
CA GLU A 220 -11.84 23.73 -9.76
C GLU A 220 -10.54 24.00 -8.99
N GLN A 221 -10.11 23.05 -8.17
CA GLN A 221 -8.87 23.17 -7.39
C GLN A 221 -7.75 22.33 -8.02
N ARG A 222 -6.65 23.00 -8.38
CA ARG A 222 -5.42 22.39 -8.90
C ARG A 222 -4.24 23.05 -8.22
N ASP A 223 -3.67 22.35 -7.25
CA ASP A 223 -2.57 22.83 -6.42
C ASP A 223 -1.44 21.79 -6.38
N ASN A 224 -0.39 22.08 -5.63
CA ASN A 224 0.74 21.16 -5.47
C ASN A 224 0.43 19.94 -4.57
N GLN A 225 -0.79 19.82 -4.05
CA GLN A 225 -1.25 18.72 -3.21
C GLN A 225 -2.05 17.67 -3.99
N ASN A 226 -2.44 17.96 -5.24
CA ASN A 226 -3.15 17.01 -6.09
C ASN A 226 -2.53 16.83 -7.48
N ARG A 227 -3.08 15.87 -8.22
CA ARG A 227 -2.71 15.57 -9.61
C ARG A 227 -3.97 15.59 -10.45
N SER A 228 -3.85 16.02 -11.71
CA SER A 228 -4.91 15.83 -12.69
C SER A 228 -4.53 14.70 -13.64
N ILE A 229 -5.50 13.86 -14.00
CA ILE A 229 -5.32 12.76 -14.95
C ILE A 229 -6.01 13.09 -16.27
N GLN A 230 -5.44 12.60 -17.36
CA GLN A 230 -5.91 12.88 -18.73
C GLN A 230 -6.92 11.85 -19.24
N GLY A 231 -6.98 10.68 -18.60
CA GLY A 231 -7.91 9.62 -18.90
C GLY A 231 -7.68 8.42 -18.00
N TRP A 232 -8.54 7.41 -18.12
CA TRP A 232 -8.39 6.13 -17.42
C TRP A 232 -8.86 4.97 -18.28
N VAL A 233 -8.51 3.75 -17.88
CA VAL A 233 -9.08 2.53 -18.43
C VAL A 233 -10.54 2.41 -17.94
N LYS A 234 -11.47 2.20 -18.88
CA LYS A 234 -12.90 2.08 -18.62
C LYS A 234 -13.20 0.83 -17.77
N PRO A 235 -14.18 0.87 -16.85
CA PRO A 235 -14.74 -0.34 -16.25
C PRO A 235 -15.18 -1.33 -17.34
N GLY A 236 -14.89 -2.61 -17.14
CA GLY A 236 -15.20 -3.67 -18.10
C GLY A 236 -14.19 -3.83 -19.24
N ALA A 237 -13.11 -3.03 -19.30
CA ALA A 237 -12.01 -3.31 -20.22
C ALA A 237 -11.35 -4.67 -19.89
N VAL A 238 -10.97 -5.41 -20.93
CA VAL A 238 -10.48 -6.79 -20.85
C VAL A 238 -9.12 -6.85 -21.52
N PHE A 239 -8.17 -7.47 -20.83
CA PHE A 239 -6.82 -7.69 -21.32
C PHE A 239 -6.49 -9.16 -21.17
N THR A 240 -5.78 -9.71 -22.16
CA THR A 240 -5.27 -11.08 -22.14
C THR A 240 -3.76 -11.06 -22.18
N PHE A 241 -3.13 -12.01 -21.51
CA PHE A 241 -1.69 -12.20 -21.47
C PHE A 241 -1.38 -13.61 -20.98
N ASP A 242 -0.20 -14.11 -21.36
CA ASP A 242 0.27 -15.42 -20.92
C ASP A 242 1.10 -15.30 -19.64
N ILE A 243 1.03 -16.32 -18.79
CA ILE A 243 1.94 -16.49 -17.65
C ILE A 243 2.72 -17.76 -17.89
N HIS A 244 4.03 -17.63 -18.09
CA HIS A 244 4.93 -18.78 -18.18
C HIS A 244 5.56 -19.04 -16.83
N VAL A 245 5.51 -20.29 -16.38
CA VAL A 245 6.15 -20.74 -15.14
C VAL A 245 7.15 -21.85 -15.45
N THR A 246 8.22 -21.92 -14.66
CA THR A 246 9.20 -23.01 -14.76
C THR A 246 9.71 -23.40 -13.38
N ASN A 247 9.87 -24.69 -13.11
CA ASN A 247 10.48 -25.19 -11.88
C ASN A 247 9.90 -24.60 -10.57
N LEU A 248 8.59 -24.31 -10.55
CA LEU A 248 7.89 -23.94 -9.33
C LEU A 248 7.56 -25.19 -8.52
N SER A 249 7.73 -25.13 -7.21
CA SER A 249 7.22 -26.17 -6.32
C SER A 249 5.69 -26.21 -6.35
N LYS A 250 5.10 -27.33 -5.91
CA LYS A 250 3.64 -27.49 -5.82
C LYS A 250 2.99 -26.36 -5.00
N VAL A 251 3.63 -25.96 -3.90
CA VAL A 251 3.15 -24.90 -3.01
C VAL A 251 3.21 -23.52 -3.68
N GLU A 252 4.30 -23.21 -4.39
CA GLU A 252 4.44 -21.94 -5.11
C GLU A 252 3.45 -21.81 -6.26
N LEU A 253 3.32 -22.86 -7.07
CA LEU A 253 2.37 -22.89 -8.17
C LEU A 253 0.92 -22.88 -7.64
N GLY A 254 0.63 -23.60 -6.56
CA GLY A 254 -0.66 -23.57 -5.88
C GLY A 254 -1.05 -22.18 -5.37
N ALA A 255 -0.10 -21.46 -4.77
CA ALA A 255 -0.33 -20.08 -4.32
C ALA A 255 -0.65 -19.14 -5.49
N LEU A 256 0.08 -19.28 -6.61
CA LEU A 256 -0.18 -18.51 -7.82
C LEU A 256 -1.56 -18.81 -8.40
N LEU A 257 -1.90 -20.09 -8.58
CA LEU A 257 -3.21 -20.52 -9.11
C LEU A 257 -4.37 -20.04 -8.23
N TRP A 258 -4.20 -20.09 -6.90
CA TRP A 258 -5.19 -19.56 -5.96
C TRP A 258 -5.40 -18.05 -6.14
N LEU A 259 -4.32 -17.27 -6.30
CA LEU A 259 -4.43 -15.83 -6.57
C LEU A 259 -5.05 -15.53 -7.94
N LEU A 260 -4.86 -16.39 -8.94
CA LEU A 260 -5.43 -16.22 -10.28
C LEU A 260 -6.88 -16.67 -10.40
N SER A 261 -7.40 -17.41 -9.40
CA SER A 261 -8.72 -18.04 -9.41
C SER A 261 -9.53 -17.67 -8.16
N LEU A 262 -9.52 -16.39 -7.80
CA LEU A 262 -10.29 -15.92 -6.64
C LEU A 262 -11.80 -16.07 -6.89
N PRO A 263 -12.62 -16.30 -5.84
CA PRO A 263 -14.06 -16.40 -5.99
C PRO A 263 -14.69 -15.11 -6.53
N ASP A 264 -15.93 -15.22 -7.00
CA ASP A 264 -16.71 -14.04 -7.41
C ASP A 264 -16.71 -12.95 -6.34
N ASN A 265 -16.77 -11.69 -6.79
CA ASN A 265 -16.71 -10.49 -5.96
C ASN A 265 -15.38 -10.27 -5.21
N HIS A 266 -14.30 -10.94 -5.61
CA HIS A 266 -12.94 -10.67 -5.12
C HIS A 266 -12.11 -9.99 -6.20
N TYR A 267 -11.49 -8.86 -5.85
CA TYR A 267 -10.76 -8.02 -6.78
C TYR A 267 -9.32 -7.82 -6.35
N HIS A 268 -8.39 -8.00 -7.28
CA HIS A 268 -7.01 -7.52 -7.14
C HIS A 268 -6.96 -6.01 -7.30
N ARG A 269 -5.89 -5.41 -6.78
CA ARG A 269 -5.68 -3.95 -6.86
C ARG A 269 -4.39 -3.59 -7.58
N PHE A 270 -4.52 -2.95 -8.73
CA PHE A 270 -3.41 -2.59 -9.62
C PHE A 270 -3.40 -1.09 -9.97
N GLY A 271 -2.25 -0.54 -10.38
CA GLY A 271 -2.15 0.85 -10.83
C GLY A 271 -2.17 1.93 -9.73
N GLY A 272 -2.24 3.18 -10.16
CA GLY A 272 -2.32 4.37 -9.31
C GLY A 272 -3.73 4.65 -8.80
N GLY A 273 -3.87 5.52 -7.78
CA GLY A 273 -5.19 5.94 -7.30
C GLY A 273 -5.99 4.89 -6.52
N LYS A 274 -5.37 3.78 -6.10
CA LYS A 274 -6.05 2.73 -5.32
C LYS A 274 -6.86 3.23 -4.11
N PRO A 275 -6.39 4.20 -3.29
CA PRO A 275 -7.18 4.73 -2.18
C PRO A 275 -8.44 5.49 -2.61
N LEU A 276 -8.55 5.86 -3.89
CA LEU A 276 -9.69 6.55 -4.50
C LEU A 276 -10.62 5.57 -5.25
N GLY A 277 -10.40 4.25 -5.14
CA GLY A 277 -11.23 3.23 -5.77
C GLY A 277 -10.70 2.70 -7.12
N PHE A 278 -9.66 3.31 -7.69
CA PHE A 278 -9.12 2.91 -8.99
C PHE A 278 -8.43 1.54 -8.99
N GLY A 279 -8.52 0.86 -10.13
CA GLY A 279 -7.71 -0.33 -10.40
C GLY A 279 -8.15 -1.58 -9.66
N SER A 280 -9.46 -1.76 -9.49
CA SER A 280 -10.03 -3.06 -9.14
C SER A 280 -10.11 -3.92 -10.40
N VAL A 281 -9.53 -5.13 -10.35
CA VAL A 281 -9.52 -6.07 -11.49
C VAL A 281 -9.82 -7.48 -11.00
N THR A 282 -10.49 -8.26 -11.82
CA THR A 282 -10.57 -9.72 -11.67
C THR A 282 -9.56 -10.38 -12.59
N LEU A 283 -9.20 -11.62 -12.30
CA LEU A 283 -8.38 -12.48 -13.15
C LEU A 283 -9.16 -13.76 -13.40
N THR A 284 -9.01 -14.31 -14.60
CA THR A 284 -9.64 -15.56 -15.00
C THR A 284 -8.63 -16.36 -15.80
N ILE A 285 -8.40 -17.61 -15.38
CA ILE A 285 -7.56 -18.53 -16.11
C ILE A 285 -8.37 -19.10 -17.27
N ASP A 286 -7.82 -19.04 -18.47
CA ASP A 286 -8.33 -19.82 -19.60
C ASP A 286 -7.87 -21.27 -19.45
N ALA A 287 -8.72 -22.11 -18.86
CA ALA A 287 -8.41 -23.52 -18.63
C ALA A 287 -8.17 -24.30 -19.93
N THR A 288 -8.71 -23.85 -21.07
CA THR A 288 -8.57 -24.55 -22.36
C THR A 288 -7.20 -24.35 -22.99
N HIS A 289 -6.53 -23.23 -22.69
CA HIS A 289 -5.20 -22.89 -23.20
C HIS A 289 -4.13 -22.88 -22.09
N THR A 290 -4.42 -23.48 -20.93
CA THR A 290 -3.47 -23.61 -19.83
C THR A 290 -2.87 -25.00 -19.82
N HIS A 291 -1.53 -25.06 -19.94
CA HIS A 291 -0.75 -26.29 -19.90
C HIS A 291 0.25 -26.23 -18.76
N LEU A 292 0.13 -27.16 -17.81
CA LEU A 292 1.00 -27.27 -16.64
C LEU A 292 1.42 -28.72 -16.50
N HIS A 293 2.72 -28.97 -16.47
CA HIS A 293 3.25 -30.33 -16.37
C HIS A 293 4.31 -30.39 -15.29
N ASP A 294 4.46 -31.57 -14.68
CA ASP A 294 5.53 -31.79 -13.72
C ASP A 294 6.86 -32.14 -14.42
N GLY A 295 7.96 -31.80 -13.77
CA GLY A 295 9.30 -32.02 -14.32
C GLY A 295 9.71 -33.49 -14.41
N LYS A 296 9.09 -34.38 -13.61
CA LYS A 296 9.39 -35.82 -13.65
C LYS A 296 8.81 -36.41 -14.94
N SER A 297 7.57 -36.08 -15.28
CA SER A 297 6.94 -36.54 -16.51
C SER A 297 7.59 -35.94 -17.76
N TRP A 298 8.04 -34.67 -17.72
CA TRP A 298 8.89 -34.14 -18.79
C TRP A 298 10.18 -34.93 -18.96
N LYS A 299 10.87 -35.29 -17.87
CA LYS A 299 12.10 -36.09 -17.93
C LYS A 299 11.86 -37.46 -18.56
N GLU A 300 10.71 -38.08 -18.29
CA GLU A 300 10.31 -39.35 -18.87
C GLU A 300 10.07 -39.23 -20.38
N VAL A 301 9.29 -38.23 -20.82
CA VAL A 301 9.09 -37.92 -22.26
C VAL A 301 10.43 -37.70 -22.98
N TYR A 302 11.31 -36.88 -22.42
CA TYR A 302 12.63 -36.65 -23.02
C TYR A 302 13.53 -37.90 -23.04
N SER A 303 13.24 -38.92 -22.22
CA SER A 303 14.03 -40.15 -22.21
C SER A 303 13.61 -41.14 -23.31
N THR A 304 12.37 -41.06 -23.80
CA THR A 304 11.86 -41.93 -24.89
C THR A 304 12.09 -41.31 -26.26
N LEU A 305 12.24 -39.98 -26.33
CA LEU A 305 12.30 -39.20 -27.59
C LEU A 305 11.04 -39.37 -28.46
N GLU A 306 9.93 -39.82 -27.87
CA GLU A 306 8.64 -39.96 -28.54
C GLU A 306 7.92 -38.60 -28.60
N ASP A 307 7.06 -38.44 -29.61
CA ASP A 307 6.21 -37.25 -29.76
C ASP A 307 4.96 -37.37 -28.87
N ALA A 308 5.17 -37.29 -27.55
CA ALA A 308 4.14 -37.37 -26.54
C ALA A 308 4.23 -36.19 -25.57
N LEU A 309 3.08 -35.70 -25.11
CA LEU A 309 3.01 -34.70 -24.04
C LEU A 309 2.87 -35.38 -22.68
N PRO A 310 3.47 -34.82 -21.61
CA PRO A 310 3.20 -35.27 -20.25
C PRO A 310 1.73 -35.08 -19.88
N ASN A 311 1.27 -35.82 -18.87
CA ASN A 311 -0.04 -35.54 -18.27
C ASN A 311 -0.09 -34.11 -17.73
N GLU A 312 -1.27 -33.49 -17.84
CA GLU A 312 -1.55 -32.20 -17.20
C GLU A 312 -1.53 -32.35 -15.67
N ALA A 313 -1.01 -31.33 -15.01
CA ALA A 313 -0.99 -31.24 -13.56
C ALA A 313 -2.40 -30.90 -13.05
N ASP A 314 -2.82 -31.59 -11.99
CA ASP A 314 -4.07 -31.28 -11.30
C ASP A 314 -3.97 -29.94 -10.57
N GLN A 315 -4.59 -28.91 -11.15
CA GLN A 315 -4.61 -27.55 -10.61
C GLN A 315 -5.27 -27.47 -9.23
N ASN A 316 -6.31 -28.29 -8.98
CA ASN A 316 -6.98 -28.31 -7.68
C ASN A 316 -6.07 -28.92 -6.62
N ALA A 317 -5.37 -30.01 -6.95
CA ALA A 317 -4.38 -30.61 -6.04
C ALA A 317 -3.22 -29.66 -5.73
N LEU A 318 -2.80 -28.83 -6.70
CA LEU A 318 -1.78 -27.79 -6.48
C LEU A 318 -2.26 -26.69 -5.53
N VAL A 319 -3.47 -26.16 -5.74
CA VAL A 319 -4.08 -25.18 -4.82
C VAL A 319 -4.24 -25.79 -3.43
N GLN A 320 -4.69 -27.04 -3.32
CA GLN A 320 -4.81 -27.76 -2.05
C GLN A 320 -3.46 -27.89 -1.34
N ALA A 321 -2.38 -28.20 -2.08
CA ALA A 321 -1.04 -28.28 -1.50
C ALA A 321 -0.58 -26.94 -0.88
N PHE A 322 -0.93 -25.81 -1.50
CA PHE A 322 -0.69 -24.50 -0.90
C PHE A 322 -1.52 -24.27 0.36
N GLN A 323 -2.83 -24.56 0.31
CA GLN A 323 -3.72 -24.41 1.45
C GLN A 323 -3.28 -25.27 2.65
N ASP A 324 -2.86 -26.51 2.39
CA ASP A 324 -2.35 -27.45 3.39
C ASP A 324 -1.04 -26.96 4.02
N ALA A 325 -0.12 -26.46 3.20
CA ALA A 325 1.12 -25.86 3.69
C ALA A 325 0.84 -24.68 4.63
N VAL A 326 -0.08 -23.79 4.24
CA VAL A 326 -0.50 -22.65 5.07
C VAL A 326 -1.13 -23.12 6.38
N ARG A 327 -2.09 -24.05 6.35
CA ARG A 327 -2.74 -24.56 7.56
C ARG A 327 -1.74 -25.21 8.52
N THR A 328 -0.82 -26.01 7.98
CA THR A 328 0.24 -26.68 8.75
C THR A 328 1.16 -25.66 9.40
N SER A 329 1.62 -24.64 8.68
CA SER A 329 2.54 -23.62 9.21
C SER A 329 1.92 -22.74 10.29
N TYR A 330 0.61 -22.50 10.23
CA TYR A 330 -0.09 -21.66 11.20
C TYR A 330 -0.77 -22.45 12.33
N GLY A 331 -0.55 -23.77 12.38
CA GLY A 331 -1.03 -24.64 13.47
C GLY A 331 -2.54 -24.63 13.67
N SER A 332 -3.29 -24.21 12.66
CA SER A 332 -4.73 -23.97 12.77
C SER A 332 -5.51 -25.22 12.38
N SER A 333 -6.42 -25.67 13.26
CA SER A 333 -7.48 -26.63 12.94
C SER A 333 -8.64 -25.99 12.17
N ALA A 334 -8.58 -24.69 11.91
CA ALA A 334 -9.58 -23.91 11.20
C ALA A 334 -9.47 -24.09 9.67
N SER A 335 -10.48 -23.60 8.95
CA SER A 335 -10.44 -23.53 7.48
C SER A 335 -9.31 -22.63 6.98
N PHE A 336 -8.86 -22.83 5.74
CA PHE A 336 -7.78 -22.04 5.13
C PHE A 336 -8.11 -20.53 5.14
N GLU A 337 -9.37 -20.20 4.90
CA GLU A 337 -9.92 -18.84 4.85
C GLU A 337 -9.85 -18.13 6.21
N GLN A 338 -9.79 -18.89 7.31
CA GLN A 338 -9.73 -18.36 8.67
C GLN A 338 -8.30 -18.10 9.15
N VAL A 339 -7.27 -18.46 8.37
CA VAL A 339 -5.89 -18.09 8.69
C VAL A 339 -5.76 -16.56 8.59
N PRO A 340 -5.23 -15.83 9.61
CA PRO A 340 -5.42 -14.39 9.72
C PRO A 340 -4.98 -13.55 8.50
N PHE A 341 -3.84 -13.91 7.87
CA PHE A 341 -3.39 -13.17 6.68
C PHE A 341 -4.21 -13.52 5.42
N ILE A 342 -4.78 -14.73 5.35
CA ILE A 342 -5.72 -15.14 4.29
C ILE A 342 -7.06 -14.42 4.49
N ALA A 343 -7.60 -14.41 5.70
CA ALA A 343 -8.82 -13.67 6.04
C ALA A 343 -8.67 -12.17 5.71
N ALA A 344 -7.53 -11.58 6.09
CA ALA A 344 -7.19 -10.20 5.75
C ALA A 344 -7.09 -9.98 4.23
N TRP A 345 -6.48 -10.90 3.48
CA TRP A 345 -6.41 -10.84 2.02
C TRP A 345 -7.80 -10.90 1.36
N LEU A 346 -8.65 -11.84 1.78
CA LEU A 346 -10.02 -11.98 1.25
C LEU A 346 -10.85 -10.72 1.57
N LYS A 347 -10.69 -10.16 2.77
CA LYS A 347 -11.32 -8.89 3.15
C LYS A 347 -10.79 -7.70 2.35
N MET A 348 -9.51 -7.68 2.00
CA MET A 348 -8.94 -6.69 1.08
C MET A 348 -9.59 -6.81 -0.30
N ALA A 349 -9.69 -8.03 -0.83
CA ALA A 349 -10.19 -8.28 -2.17
C ALA A 349 -11.69 -8.02 -2.32
N THR A 350 -12.47 -8.27 -1.28
CA THR A 350 -13.94 -8.01 -1.26
C THR A 350 -14.29 -6.60 -0.81
N GLY A 351 -13.44 -5.94 -0.01
CA GLY A 351 -13.75 -4.67 0.61
C GLY A 351 -14.61 -4.79 1.88
N HIS A 352 -14.99 -3.66 2.45
CA HIS A 352 -15.92 -3.64 3.57
C HIS A 352 -17.34 -4.00 3.06
N GLN A 353 -18.07 -4.79 3.84
CA GLN A 353 -19.43 -5.21 3.49
C GLN A 353 -20.43 -4.12 3.88
N GLY A 354 -21.58 -4.06 3.19
CA GLY A 354 -22.65 -3.09 3.46
C GLY A 354 -22.37 -1.69 2.91
N THR A 355 -23.02 -0.68 3.51
CA THR A 355 -22.97 0.73 3.06
C THR A 355 -21.82 1.53 3.65
N LEU A 356 -20.75 0.90 4.14
CA LEU A 356 -19.61 1.61 4.71
C LEU A 356 -18.74 2.18 3.57
N PRO A 357 -18.73 3.50 3.35
CA PRO A 357 -17.97 4.07 2.24
C PRO A 357 -16.47 3.97 2.53
N THR A 358 -15.68 3.58 1.53
CA THR A 358 -14.21 3.64 1.63
C THR A 358 -13.72 5.00 1.18
N HIS A 359 -13.15 5.77 2.10
CA HIS A 359 -12.56 7.08 1.84
C HIS A 359 -11.39 7.38 2.77
N TYR A 360 -10.62 8.42 2.46
CA TYR A 360 -9.54 8.89 3.33
C TYR A 360 -10.13 9.44 4.64
N PRO A 361 -9.48 9.26 5.82
CA PRO A 361 -10.02 9.73 7.09
C PRO A 361 -10.33 11.24 7.07
N ARG A 362 -11.53 11.61 7.51
CA ARG A 362 -12.01 13.00 7.60
C ARG A 362 -12.93 13.18 8.80
N ILE A 363 -13.14 14.42 9.19
CA ILE A 363 -13.92 14.80 10.40
C ILE A 363 -15.42 14.98 10.13
N SER A 364 -15.83 15.00 8.86
CA SER A 364 -17.22 15.20 8.43
C SER A 364 -17.63 14.15 7.39
N ALA A 365 -18.93 13.93 7.24
CA ALA A 365 -19.45 12.98 6.25
C ALA A 365 -19.10 13.39 4.80
N HIS A 366 -19.08 14.70 4.51
CA HIS A 366 -18.81 15.23 3.17
C HIS A 366 -17.30 15.39 2.93
N PRO A 367 -16.80 15.14 1.71
CA PRO A 367 -15.45 15.54 1.31
C PRO A 367 -15.24 17.03 1.58
N ASP A 368 -14.15 17.39 2.27
CA ASP A 368 -13.81 18.77 2.58
C ASP A 368 -13.31 19.52 1.33
N PRO A 369 -14.00 20.59 0.87
CA PRO A 369 -13.57 21.35 -0.29
C PRO A 369 -12.21 22.04 -0.15
N VAL A 370 -11.83 22.40 1.07
CA VAL A 370 -10.49 22.95 1.35
C VAL A 370 -9.43 21.85 1.27
N GLY A 371 -9.81 20.60 1.53
CA GLY A 371 -8.92 19.44 1.51
C GLY A 371 -8.19 19.20 2.83
N GLU A 372 -8.71 19.70 3.95
CA GLU A 372 -8.07 19.59 5.27
C GLU A 372 -8.28 18.23 5.96
N ASN A 373 -8.25 17.13 5.20
CA ASN A 373 -8.42 15.77 5.73
C ASN A 373 -7.39 15.42 6.82
N PHE A 374 -6.23 16.10 6.84
CA PHE A 374 -5.23 15.93 7.89
C PHE A 374 -5.77 16.23 9.31
N ARG A 375 -6.83 17.05 9.42
CA ARG A 375 -7.47 17.40 10.70
C ARG A 375 -8.01 16.19 11.45
N TRP A 376 -8.38 15.12 10.75
CA TRP A 376 -8.77 13.88 11.41
C TRP A 376 -7.64 13.34 12.30
N PHE A 377 -6.40 13.38 11.81
CA PHE A 377 -5.25 12.93 12.60
C PHE A 377 -5.01 13.84 13.81
N THR A 378 -5.13 15.17 13.63
CA THR A 378 -5.02 16.12 14.75
C THR A 378 -6.09 15.85 15.81
N ALA A 379 -7.35 15.68 15.40
CA ALA A 379 -8.46 15.35 16.29
C ALA A 379 -8.22 14.00 17.01
N ASN A 380 -7.71 13.00 16.30
CA ASN A 380 -7.40 11.69 16.88
C ASN A 380 -6.32 11.78 17.96
N GLU A 381 -5.28 12.59 17.75
CA GLU A 381 -4.22 12.80 18.74
C GLU A 381 -4.73 13.45 20.03
N SER A 382 -5.62 14.44 19.92
CA SER A 382 -6.21 15.14 21.07
C SER A 382 -7.38 14.39 21.73
N GLY A 383 -7.99 13.44 21.02
CA GLY A 383 -9.22 12.78 21.43
C GLY A 383 -9.02 11.31 21.77
N GLN A 384 -9.80 10.44 21.10
CA GLN A 384 -9.91 9.01 21.41
C GLN A 384 -8.63 8.21 21.15
N ARG A 385 -7.69 8.73 20.35
CA ARG A 385 -6.44 8.05 19.97
C ARG A 385 -6.70 6.64 19.44
N VAL A 386 -7.57 6.60 18.42
CA VAL A 386 -7.98 5.41 17.70
C VAL A 386 -6.77 4.70 17.09
N CYS A 387 -6.79 3.37 17.18
CA CYS A 387 -5.86 2.44 16.56
C CYS A 387 -6.50 1.80 15.31
N LEU A 388 -5.67 1.34 14.38
CA LEU A 388 -6.16 0.66 13.16
C LEU A 388 -6.34 -0.84 13.45
N GLY A 389 -7.58 -1.34 13.34
CA GLY A 389 -7.93 -2.74 13.56
C GLY A 389 -7.30 -3.72 12.55
N ASN A 390 -7.35 -5.02 12.85
CA ASN A 390 -6.98 -6.07 11.88
C ASN A 390 -7.94 -5.99 10.69
N LEU A 391 -7.44 -6.17 9.46
CA LEU A 391 -8.27 -5.97 8.28
C LEU A 391 -9.50 -6.88 8.25
N GLU A 392 -9.34 -8.16 8.60
CA GLU A 392 -10.44 -9.13 8.74
C GLU A 392 -11.65 -8.59 9.54
N ASN A 393 -11.37 -7.84 10.61
CA ASN A 393 -12.35 -7.34 11.59
C ASN A 393 -12.50 -5.82 11.54
N ASP A 394 -12.00 -5.19 10.48
CA ASP A 394 -11.98 -3.73 10.37
C ASP A 394 -13.37 -3.20 10.01
N SER A 395 -13.94 -2.43 10.93
CA SER A 395 -15.23 -1.74 10.81
C SER A 395 -15.09 -0.29 10.33
N GLY A 396 -13.89 0.15 9.97
CA GLY A 396 -13.60 1.50 9.53
C GLY A 396 -13.15 2.42 10.67
N LEU A 397 -12.63 3.59 10.30
CA LEU A 397 -12.25 4.63 11.25
C LEU A 397 -13.46 5.54 11.54
N PRO A 398 -13.64 5.99 12.79
CA PRO A 398 -14.77 6.86 13.13
C PRO A 398 -14.59 8.26 12.53
N MET A 399 -15.72 8.95 12.32
CA MET A 399 -15.71 10.40 12.19
C MET A 399 -15.41 11.00 13.57
N LEU A 400 -14.48 11.94 13.64
CA LEU A 400 -14.06 12.56 14.91
C LEU A 400 -14.51 14.02 14.95
N ASP A 401 -14.94 14.46 16.13
CA ASP A 401 -15.19 15.88 16.38
C ASP A 401 -13.87 16.65 16.31
N ALA A 402 -13.82 17.69 15.48
CA ALA A 402 -12.67 18.58 15.46
C ALA A 402 -12.69 19.49 16.70
N PRO A 403 -11.55 19.74 17.36
CA PRO A 403 -11.46 20.80 18.35
C PRO A 403 -11.91 22.12 17.70
N ARG A 404 -12.85 22.83 18.35
CA ARG A 404 -13.33 24.14 17.88
C ARG A 404 -12.11 25.03 17.61
N ARG A 405 -12.07 25.69 16.45
CA ARG A 405 -11.06 26.73 16.20
C ARG A 405 -11.15 27.69 17.38
N GLY A 406 -10.06 27.82 18.14
CA GLY A 406 -9.96 28.89 19.13
C GLY A 406 -10.15 30.21 18.39
N ASN A 407 -11.06 31.04 18.88
CA ASN A 407 -11.22 32.42 18.43
C ASN A 407 -9.94 33.22 18.67
#